data_AF-A0A7G8HJE5-F1
#
_entry.id   AF-A0A7G8HJE5-F1
#
_cell.length_a   1.000
_cell.length_b   1.000
_cell.length_c   1.000
_cell.angle_alpha   90.00
_cell.angle_beta   90.00
_cell.angle_gamma   90.00
#
_symmetry.space_group_name_H-M   'P 1'
#
loop_
_entity.id
_entity.type
_entity.pdbx_description
1 polymer ?
#
loop_
_entity_poly.entity_id
_entity_poly.type
_entity_poly.pdbx_seq_one_letter_code
_entity_poly.pdbx_strand_id
1 'polypeptide(L)'
;MAARISLEIFLERAKQRFGDRFDYSEIQWRSYKSPVKIRCRKHPVHPITITPEKHLQTTGGCRHCLRERRVECLERELNRAAAKPVEALRPVETSVAL
;
A
#
# COMPACT_ATOMS: atom_id res chain seq x y z
N MET A 1 -18.09 -17.63 -15.71
CA MET A 1 -18.20 -16.49 -16.66
C MET A 1 -17.21 -15.40 -16.22
N ALA A 2 -16.24 -15.04 -17.06
CA ALA A 2 -15.26 -14.02 -16.71
C ALA A 2 -15.94 -12.64 -16.73
N ALA A 3 -16.11 -12.02 -15.56
CA ALA A 3 -16.64 -10.67 -15.46
C ALA A 3 -15.73 -9.72 -16.25
N ARG A 4 -16.26 -9.10 -17.30
CA ARG A 4 -15.57 -8.06 -18.04
C ARG A 4 -15.46 -6.84 -17.12
N ILE A 5 -14.26 -6.59 -16.59
CA ILE A 5 -13.98 -5.35 -15.88
C ILE A 5 -13.95 -4.23 -16.93
N SER A 6 -14.87 -3.28 -16.82
CA SER A 6 -14.88 -2.03 -17.59
C SER A 6 -13.99 -0.96 -16.93
N LEU A 7 -13.75 0.14 -17.66
CA LEU A 7 -12.99 1.28 -17.14
C LEU A 7 -13.60 1.83 -15.84
N GLU A 8 -14.93 1.96 -15.80
CA GLU A 8 -15.66 2.49 -14.64
C GLU A 8 -15.45 1.63 -13.40
N ILE A 9 -15.59 0.31 -13.52
CA ILE A 9 -15.35 -0.63 -12.42
C ILE A 9 -13.90 -0.56 -11.94
N PHE A 10 -12.95 -0.40 -12.86
CA PHE A 10 -11.55 -0.20 -12.50
C PHE A 10 -11.35 1.09 -11.71
N LEU A 11 -11.90 2.22 -12.17
CA LEU A 11 -11.77 3.51 -11.51
C LEU A 11 -12.42 3.51 -10.12
N GLU A 12 -13.59 2.89 -9.97
CA GLU A 12 -14.26 2.75 -8.68
C GLU A 12 -13.42 1.95 -7.68
N ARG A 13 -12.92 0.77 -8.10
CA ARG A 13 -12.03 -0.05 -7.26
C ARG A 13 -10.72 0.67 -6.93
N ALA A 14 -10.17 1.39 -7.89
CA ALA A 14 -8.95 2.14 -7.71
C ALA A 14 -9.15 3.30 -6.72
N LYS A 15 -10.27 4.03 -6.82
CA LYS A 15 -10.63 5.09 -5.87
C LYS A 15 -10.92 4.54 -4.48
N GLN A 16 -11.62 3.41 -4.35
CA GLN A 16 -11.84 2.78 -3.04
C GLN A 16 -10.53 2.35 -2.36
N ARG A 17 -9.56 1.83 -3.13
CA ARG A 17 -8.32 1.29 -2.58
C ARG A 17 -7.22 2.35 -2.38
N PHE A 18 -7.16 3.35 -3.24
CA PHE A 18 -6.09 4.34 -3.28
C PHE A 18 -6.55 5.77 -3.00
N GLY A 19 -7.85 6.06 -2.99
CA GLY A 19 -8.40 7.40 -2.88
C GLY A 19 -7.93 8.30 -4.02
N ASP A 20 -7.53 9.53 -3.70
CA ASP A 20 -7.08 10.54 -4.67
C ASP A 20 -5.55 10.54 -4.89
N ARG A 21 -4.88 9.44 -4.55
CA ARG A 21 -3.40 9.32 -4.66
C ARG A 21 -2.89 9.29 -6.09
N PHE A 22 -3.73 8.86 -7.03
CA PHE A 22 -3.37 8.70 -8.44
C PHE A 22 -4.32 9.49 -9.33
N ASP A 23 -3.73 10.08 -10.36
CA ASP A 23 -4.43 10.72 -11.44
C ASP A 23 -4.66 9.72 -12.58
N TYR A 24 -5.90 9.70 -13.05
CA TYR A 24 -6.39 8.82 -14.11
C TYR A 24 -6.80 9.61 -15.37
N SER A 25 -6.60 10.93 -15.41
CA SER A 25 -7.02 11.79 -16.53
C SER A 25 -6.41 11.42 -17.89
N GLU A 26 -5.24 10.77 -17.92
CA GLU A 26 -4.55 10.37 -19.15
C GLU A 26 -4.71 8.88 -19.50
N ILE A 27 -5.65 8.16 -18.86
CA ILE A 27 -5.86 6.74 -19.14
C ILE A 27 -6.43 6.55 -20.55
N GLN A 28 -5.73 5.75 -21.35
CA GLN A 28 -6.25 5.19 -22.61
C GLN A 28 -6.71 3.74 -22.38
N TRP A 29 -8.02 3.56 -22.21
CA TRP A 29 -8.58 2.23 -21.93
C TRP A 29 -8.67 1.38 -23.20
N ARG A 30 -8.02 0.21 -23.21
CA ARG A 30 -8.20 -0.82 -24.24
C ARG A 30 -8.75 -2.13 -23.66
N SER A 31 -8.15 -2.61 -22.58
CA SER A 31 -8.56 -3.81 -21.85
C SER A 31 -7.98 -3.88 -20.45
N TYR A 32 -8.50 -4.78 -19.60
CA TYR A 32 -8.00 -4.99 -18.24
C TYR A 32 -6.52 -5.41 -18.18
N LYS A 33 -6.01 -6.04 -19.24
CA LYS A 33 -4.61 -6.46 -19.38
C LYS A 33 -3.77 -5.48 -20.19
N SER A 34 -4.37 -4.45 -20.78
CA SER A 34 -3.63 -3.45 -21.54
C SER A 34 -2.92 -2.46 -20.60
N PRO A 35 -1.70 -2.01 -20.94
CA PRO A 35 -1.01 -1.00 -20.16
C PRO A 35 -1.71 0.35 -20.27
N VAL A 36 -1.93 1.00 -19.12
CA VAL A 36 -2.46 2.35 -19.01
C VAL A 36 -1.41 3.26 -18.37
N LYS A 37 -1.50 4.57 -18.65
CA LYS A 37 -0.67 5.59 -18.02
C LYS A 37 -1.41 6.17 -16.83
N ILE A 38 -0.77 6.14 -15.66
CA ILE A 38 -1.28 6.74 -14.43
C ILE A 38 -0.23 7.67 -13.83
N ARG A 39 -0.65 8.75 -13.19
CA ARG A 39 0.27 9.69 -12.54
C ARG A 39 0.09 9.64 -11.04
N CYS A 40 1.18 9.62 -10.28
CA CYS A 40 1.09 9.75 -8.83
C CYS A 40 0.92 11.23 -8.46
N ARG A 41 -0.10 11.58 -7.69
CA ARG A 41 -0.29 12.94 -7.15
C ARG A 41 0.52 13.19 -5.88
N LYS A 42 0.80 12.12 -5.12
CA LYS A 42 1.53 12.21 -3.86
C LYS A 42 3.03 12.48 -4.04
N HIS A 43 3.64 11.92 -5.10
CA HIS A 43 5.08 12.01 -5.33
C HIS A 43 5.37 12.64 -6.70
N PRO A 44 6.41 13.49 -6.82
CA PRO A 44 6.80 14.11 -8.08
C PRO A 44 7.52 13.09 -8.97
N VAL A 45 6.76 12.21 -9.61
CA VAL A 45 7.27 11.20 -10.54
C VAL A 45 6.64 11.34 -11.92
N HIS A 46 7.37 10.84 -12.94
CA HIS A 46 6.82 10.69 -14.28
C HIS A 46 5.61 9.74 -14.31
N PRO A 47 4.74 9.87 -15.32
CA PRO A 47 3.64 8.94 -15.55
C PRO A 47 4.16 7.50 -15.60
N ILE A 48 3.43 6.61 -14.94
CA ILE A 48 3.78 5.19 -14.79
C ILE A 48 2.92 4.42 -15.77
N THR A 49 3.56 3.54 -16.52
CA THR A 49 2.87 2.60 -17.40
C THR A 49 2.65 1.29 -16.65
N ILE A 50 1.39 0.96 -16.34
CA ILE A 50 1.01 -0.27 -15.61
C ILE A 50 -0.31 -0.81 -16.13
N THR A 51 -0.55 -2.12 -16.02
CA THR A 51 -1.85 -2.69 -16.37
C THR A 51 -2.87 -2.48 -15.24
N PRO A 52 -4.17 -2.28 -15.53
CA PRO A 52 -5.24 -2.20 -14.53
C PRO A 52 -5.23 -3.36 -13.53
N GLU A 53 -4.96 -4.56 -14.02
CA GLU A 53 -4.79 -5.76 -13.20
C GLU A 53 -3.68 -5.62 -12.16
N LYS A 54 -2.47 -5.27 -12.60
CA LYS A 54 -1.32 -5.10 -11.70
C LYS A 54 -1.52 -3.92 -10.77
N HIS A 55 -2.15 -2.84 -11.25
CA HIS A 55 -2.46 -1.66 -10.43
C HIS A 55 -3.34 -2.04 -9.24
N LEU A 56 -4.41 -2.82 -9.45
CA LEU A 56 -5.28 -3.29 -8.39
C LEU A 56 -4.66 -4.38 -7.52
N GLN A 57 -3.82 -5.27 -8.06
CA GLN A 57 -3.20 -6.33 -7.26
C GLN A 57 -2.10 -5.77 -6.33
N THR A 58 -1.31 -4.81 -6.81
CA THR A 58 -0.19 -4.24 -6.06
C THR A 58 -0.61 -3.02 -5.23
N THR A 59 0.36 -2.28 -4.69
CA THR A 59 0.12 -0.96 -4.07
C THR A 59 -0.21 0.12 -5.13
N GLY A 60 -0.34 -0.26 -6.41
CA GLY A 60 -0.76 0.61 -7.51
C GLY A 60 0.20 1.77 -7.81
N GLY A 61 1.41 1.70 -7.26
CA GLY A 61 2.17 2.90 -6.96
C GLY A 61 3.47 3.11 -7.72
N CYS A 62 3.89 4.37 -7.72
CA CYS A 62 5.25 4.75 -8.04
C CYS A 62 6.23 4.05 -7.07
N ARG A 63 7.51 4.01 -7.45
CA ARG A 63 8.59 3.47 -6.61
C ARG A 63 8.59 4.00 -5.16
N HIS A 64 8.19 5.25 -4.96
CA HIS A 64 8.10 5.86 -3.62
C HIS A 64 6.91 5.32 -2.82
N CYS A 65 5.72 5.25 -3.42
CA CYS A 65 4.53 4.64 -2.80
C CYS A 65 4.79 3.18 -2.39
N LEU A 66 5.50 2.41 -3.23
CA LEU A 66 5.88 1.04 -2.93
C LEU A 66 6.85 0.98 -1.73
N ARG A 67 7.84 1.88 -1.68
CA ARG A 67 8.80 1.95 -0.58
C ARG A 67 8.13 2.32 0.74
N GLU A 68 7.28 3.34 0.75
CA GLU A 68 6.52 3.75 1.93
C GLU A 68 5.66 2.60 2.48
N ARG A 69 4.98 1.86 1.61
CA ARG A 69 4.16 0.71 2.04
C ARG A 69 4.99 -0.42 2.63
N ARG A 70 6.19 -0.63 2.11
CA ARG A 70 7.14 -1.61 2.67
C ARG A 70 7.61 -1.20 4.06
N VAL A 71 7.95 0.07 4.24
CA VAL A 71 8.32 0.63 5.55
C VAL A 71 7.18 0.47 6.55
N GLU A 72 5.95 0.85 6.18
CA GLU A 72 4.76 0.71 7.03
C GLU A 72 4.51 -0.76 7.46
N CYS A 73 4.73 -1.73 6.57
CA CYS A 73 4.57 -3.15 6.91
C CYS A 73 5.63 -3.62 7.92
N LEU A 74 6.89 -3.25 7.71
CA LEU A 74 7.99 -3.57 8.61
C LEU A 74 7.78 -2.95 9.99
N GLU A 75 7.36 -1.68 10.05
CA GLU A 75 7.03 -1.00 11.31
C GLU A 75 5.91 -1.71 12.06
N ARG A 76 4.85 -2.15 11.37
CA ARG A 76 3.76 -2.93 11.99
C ARG A 76 4.25 -4.27 12.54
N GLU A 77 5.14 -4.96 11.83
CA GLU A 77 5.74 -6.21 12.27
C GLU A 77 6.65 -6.01 13.50
N LEU A 78 7.50 -4.98 13.47
CA LEU A 78 8.36 -4.61 14.59
C LEU A 78 7.53 -4.22 15.81
N ASN A 79 6.48 -3.41 15.65
CA ASN A 79 5.59 -3.02 16.73
C ASN A 79 4.83 -4.23 17.32
N ARG A 80 4.41 -5.19 16.48
CA ARG A 80 3.81 -6.45 16.95
C ARG A 80 4.82 -7.29 17.74
N ALA A 81 6.07 -7.36 17.29
CA ALA A 81 7.14 -8.09 17.97
C ALA A 81 7.57 -7.41 19.29
N ALA A 82 7.56 -6.09 19.33
CA ALA A 82 7.89 -5.27 20.49
C ALA A 82 6.76 -5.24 21.55
N ALA A 83 5.51 -5.53 21.16
CA ALA A 83 4.38 -5.68 22.09
C ALA A 83 4.44 -6.98 22.93
N LYS A 84 5.58 -7.67 22.99
CA LYS A 84 5.82 -8.69 24.03
C LYS A 84 5.68 -8.01 25.40
N PRO A 85 4.90 -8.59 26.33
CA PRO A 85 4.49 -7.90 27.53
C PRO A 85 5.72 -7.47 28.33
N VAL A 86 5.69 -6.23 28.81
CA VAL A 86 6.60 -5.59 29.76
C VAL A 86 6.52 -6.24 31.16
N GLU A 87 6.33 -7.56 31.23
CA GLU A 87 6.16 -8.31 32.47
C GLU A 87 7.50 -8.85 33.04
N ALA A 88 8.64 -8.51 32.44
CA ALA A 88 9.96 -9.02 32.84
C ALA A 88 10.85 -7.99 33.56
N LEU A 89 10.28 -6.89 34.05
CA LEU A 89 10.98 -5.92 34.89
C LEU A 89 10.17 -5.69 36.18
N ARG A 90 9.89 -6.76 36.92
CA ARG A 90 9.61 -6.59 38.35
C ARG A 90 10.97 -6.40 39.02
N PRO A 91 11.22 -5.27 39.73
CA PRO A 91 12.41 -5.16 40.55
C PRO A 91 12.35 -6.32 41.54
N VAL A 92 13.37 -7.18 41.53
CA VAL A 92 13.56 -8.13 42.63
C VAL A 92 13.86 -7.26 43.84
N GLU A 93 12.89 -7.15 44.76
CA GLU A 93 13.11 -6.47 46.03
C GLU A 93 14.24 -7.23 46.75
N THR A 94 15.43 -6.63 46.75
CA THR A 94 16.59 -7.15 47.47
C THR A 94 16.28 -7.01 48.96
N SER A 95 15.69 -8.04 49.55
CA SER A 95 15.57 -8.18 50.99
C SER A 95 16.97 -8.40 51.58
N VAL A 96 17.66 -7.30 51.86
CA VAL A 96 18.81 -7.27 52.77
C VAL A 96 18.26 -7.35 54.19
N ALA A 97 18.28 -8.56 54.77
CA ALA A 97 18.08 -8.75 56.19
C ALA A 97 19.43 -8.55 56.90
N LEU A 98 19.47 -7.58 57.82
CA LEU A 98 20.55 -7.31 58.77
C LEU A 98 20.53 -8.31 59.93
#